data_AF-A0A327YCW8-F1
#
_entry.id   AF-A0A327YCW8-F1
#
_cell.length_a   1.000
_cell.length_b   1.000
_cell.length_c   1.000
_cell.angle_alpha   90.00
_cell.angle_beta   90.00
_cell.angle_gamma   90.00
#
_symmetry.space_group_name_H-M   'P 1'
#
loop_
_entity.id
_entity.type
_entity.pdbx_description
1 polymer ?
#
loop_
_entity_poly.entity_id
_entity_poly.type
_entity_poly.pdbx_seq_one_letter_code
_entity_poly.pdbx_strand_id
1 'polypeptide(L)'
;MDLKRLHSHLEKLYHYGETAYVAELEPFVARGLLYVRGKKAVITNNWIAFVKRFSNQTDFLHTLFCFDEEYQQYLLKTSLLTVLKMREAEDLEGIVDFIHKMPRFAGKIVKILDELKHGERYEMEALEQYVKEVDSLFRERNHFIFNGTPYYQRIIYYLDHVQQYEQEVVEQDEPLGTKIDEQWIKGRKIAANLQLPVLKDQPLAVLAPHEPNIVLKNPLFKHIFTHPWNLLIFLCCVVREQTEAQGMTTIRFHAVNNEVDVILMSAKNQEYRYGTINDFILEFCKMNNYQLFPNEITHLETIFHYLHDRGFLTIVDEEYRIPSHIEDELYNTSLYIPLMAGSKQLRQRIEQWIDELRDRG
;
A
#
# COMPACT_ATOMS: atom_id res chain seq x y z
N MET A 1 -3.22 -2.25 26.65
CA MET A 1 -2.79 -2.33 25.24
C MET A 1 -1.48 -1.56 25.12
N ASP A 2 -0.41 -2.20 24.64
CA ASP A 2 0.85 -1.49 24.38
C ASP A 2 0.72 -0.72 23.05
N LEU A 3 0.49 0.59 23.15
CA LEU A 3 0.23 1.46 22.00
C LEU A 3 1.40 1.49 21.02
N LYS A 4 2.64 1.49 21.54
CA LYS A 4 3.86 1.50 20.73
C LYS A 4 4.01 0.21 19.95
N ARG A 5 3.75 -0.92 20.61
CA ARG A 5 3.76 -2.23 19.95
C ARG A 5 2.70 -2.30 18.86
N LEU A 6 1.46 -1.90 19.15
CA LEU A 6 0.39 -1.90 18.14
C LEU A 6 0.75 -1.00 16.95
N HIS A 7 1.23 0.22 17.22
CA HIS A 7 1.66 1.14 16.16
C HIS A 7 2.73 0.51 15.26
N SER A 8 3.76 -0.13 15.83
CA SER A 8 4.79 -0.81 15.05
C SER A 8 4.23 -1.93 14.16
N HIS A 9 3.21 -2.66 14.62
CA HIS A 9 2.53 -3.66 13.78
C HIS A 9 1.73 -3.00 12.65
N LEU A 10 1.03 -1.90 12.92
CA LEU A 10 0.26 -1.17 11.91
C LEU A 10 1.17 -0.53 10.85
N GLU A 11 2.34 0.01 11.23
CA GLU A 11 3.35 0.51 10.29
C GLU A 11 3.88 -0.61 9.39
N LYS A 12 4.16 -1.79 9.96
CA LYS A 12 4.56 -2.95 9.17
C LYS A 12 3.48 -3.36 8.18
N LEU A 13 2.21 -3.37 8.60
CA LEU A 13 1.08 -3.65 7.70
C LEU A 13 0.95 -2.61 6.59
N TYR A 14 1.13 -1.33 6.92
CA TYR A 14 1.09 -0.23 5.94
C TYR A 14 2.16 -0.39 4.84
N HIS A 15 3.39 -0.76 5.23
CA HIS A 15 4.52 -0.86 4.30
C HIS A 15 4.65 -2.21 3.61
N TYR A 16 4.44 -3.32 4.34
CA TYR A 16 4.74 -4.68 3.89
C TYR A 16 3.49 -5.52 3.64
N GLY A 17 2.32 -5.06 4.07
CA GLY A 17 1.03 -5.75 3.88
C GLY A 17 0.81 -6.94 4.81
N GLU A 18 1.80 -7.30 5.62
CA GLU A 18 1.69 -8.37 6.59
C GLU A 18 2.62 -8.17 7.80
N THR A 19 2.22 -8.76 8.93
CA THR A 19 2.98 -8.75 10.18
C THR A 19 2.66 -9.98 11.02
N ALA A 20 3.44 -10.23 12.07
CA ALA A 20 3.10 -11.29 13.03
C ALA A 20 1.77 -10.97 13.71
N TYR A 21 0.87 -11.96 13.78
CA TYR A 21 -0.41 -11.79 14.44
C TYR A 21 -0.22 -11.69 15.97
N VAL A 22 -0.86 -10.69 16.55
CA VAL A 22 -0.93 -10.42 17.99
C VAL A 22 -2.36 -10.04 18.35
N ALA A 23 -2.78 -10.28 19.60
CA ALA A 23 -4.17 -10.07 20.03
C ALA A 23 -4.62 -8.61 19.86
N GLU A 24 -3.70 -7.65 19.95
CA GLU A 24 -3.96 -6.23 19.72
C GLU A 24 -4.45 -5.91 18.29
N LEU A 25 -4.25 -6.84 17.34
CA LEU A 25 -4.74 -6.69 15.96
C LEU A 25 -6.17 -7.19 15.74
N GLU A 26 -6.75 -7.89 16.72
CA GLU A 26 -8.09 -8.49 16.61
C GLU A 26 -9.19 -7.50 16.22
N PRO A 27 -9.23 -6.25 16.73
CA PRO A 27 -10.24 -5.28 16.32
C PRO A 27 -10.23 -4.99 14.80
N PHE A 28 -9.06 -5.04 14.16
CA PHE A 28 -8.94 -4.81 12.72
C PHE A 28 -9.32 -6.07 11.91
N VAL A 29 -9.15 -7.26 12.49
CA VAL A 29 -9.66 -8.51 11.92
C VAL A 29 -11.19 -8.53 11.95
N ALA A 30 -11.78 -8.19 13.10
CA ALA A 30 -13.23 -8.13 13.29
C ALA A 30 -13.92 -7.16 12.32
N ARG A 31 -13.21 -6.10 11.91
CA ARG A 31 -13.70 -5.10 10.94
C ARG A 31 -13.34 -5.41 9.49
N GLY A 32 -12.74 -6.57 9.21
CA GLY A 32 -12.37 -6.97 7.85
C GLY A 32 -11.27 -6.11 7.21
N LEU A 33 -10.51 -5.35 7.99
CA LEU A 33 -9.30 -4.64 7.53
C LEU A 33 -8.12 -5.61 7.41
N LEU A 34 -8.09 -6.63 8.26
CA LEU A 34 -7.09 -7.69 8.25
C LEU A 34 -7.77 -9.06 8.19
N TYR A 35 -7.03 -10.06 7.73
CA TYR A 35 -7.36 -11.47 8.00
C TYR A 35 -6.15 -12.18 8.60
N VAL A 36 -6.41 -13.28 9.31
CA VAL A 36 -5.35 -14.08 9.94
C VAL A 36 -5.08 -15.31 9.10
N ARG A 37 -3.80 -15.56 8.82
CA ARG A 37 -3.34 -16.79 8.18
C ARG A 37 -2.10 -17.33 8.84
N GLY A 38 -2.19 -18.56 9.34
CA GLY A 38 -1.11 -19.14 10.14
C GLY A 38 -0.81 -18.26 11.36
N LYS A 39 0.41 -17.73 11.46
CA LYS A 39 0.83 -16.81 12.53
C LYS A 39 0.95 -15.36 12.07
N LYS A 40 0.37 -15.00 10.93
CA LYS A 40 0.44 -13.67 10.33
C LYS A 40 -0.92 -13.01 10.22
N ALA A 41 -0.95 -11.69 10.42
CA ALA A 41 -2.02 -10.82 10.01
C ALA A 41 -1.67 -10.23 8.64
N VAL A 42 -2.63 -10.21 7.72
CA VAL A 42 -2.46 -9.75 6.33
C VAL A 42 -3.52 -8.72 5.99
N ILE A 43 -3.15 -7.67 5.25
CA ILE A 43 -4.08 -6.62 4.80
C ILE A 43 -5.11 -7.17 3.80
N THR A 44 -6.32 -6.61 3.84
CA THR A 44 -7.41 -6.94 2.90
C THR A 44 -7.53 -5.90 1.79
N ASN A 45 -8.42 -6.15 0.82
CA ASN A 45 -8.90 -5.13 -0.11
C ASN A 45 -9.51 -3.92 0.62
N ASN A 46 -10.22 -4.14 1.73
CA ASN A 46 -10.77 -3.05 2.55
C ASN A 46 -9.68 -2.15 3.11
N TRP A 47 -8.54 -2.72 3.56
CA TRP A 47 -7.38 -1.92 3.99
C TRP A 47 -6.85 -1.05 2.85
N ILE A 48 -6.67 -1.63 1.66
CA ILE A 48 -6.15 -0.93 0.48
C ILE A 48 -7.11 0.17 0.01
N ALA A 49 -8.43 -0.09 0.02
CA ALA A 49 -9.43 0.92 -0.29
C ALA A 49 -9.45 2.04 0.75
N PHE A 50 -9.30 1.70 2.03
CA PHE A 50 -9.37 2.66 3.12
C PHE A 50 -8.13 3.56 3.16
N VAL A 51 -6.92 3.01 2.98
CA VAL A 51 -5.68 3.80 2.98
C VAL A 51 -5.63 4.84 1.85
N LYS A 52 -6.21 4.53 0.69
CA LYS A 52 -6.29 5.45 -0.47
C LYS A 52 -7.07 6.74 -0.20
N ARG A 53 -7.84 6.81 0.90
CA ARG A 53 -8.54 8.03 1.32
C ARG A 53 -7.65 9.05 2.01
N PHE A 54 -6.41 8.68 2.35
CA PHE A 54 -5.50 9.52 3.12
C PHE A 54 -4.34 10.00 2.27
N SER A 55 -4.02 11.29 2.38
CA SER A 55 -2.86 11.87 1.71
C SER A 55 -1.52 11.51 2.38
N ASN A 56 -1.55 11.06 3.63
CA ASN A 56 -0.35 10.68 4.37
C ASN A 56 -0.59 9.50 5.32
N GLN A 57 0.49 8.78 5.63
CA GLN A 57 0.51 7.61 6.50
C GLN A 57 0.01 7.91 7.92
N THR A 58 0.44 9.02 8.50
CA THR A 58 0.14 9.37 9.90
C THR A 58 -1.36 9.49 10.12
N ASP A 59 -2.07 10.20 9.25
CA ASP A 59 -3.51 10.36 9.36
C ASP A 59 -4.27 9.04 9.20
N PHE A 60 -3.82 8.17 8.29
CA PHE A 60 -4.38 6.83 8.18
C PHE A 60 -4.18 6.02 9.47
N LEU A 61 -2.95 5.94 9.97
CA LEU A 61 -2.62 5.18 11.18
C LEU A 61 -3.32 5.74 12.42
N HIS A 62 -3.41 7.06 12.55
CA HIS A 62 -4.14 7.72 13.64
C HIS A 62 -5.63 7.42 13.59
N THR A 63 -6.22 7.42 12.38
CA THR A 63 -7.62 7.05 12.19
C THR A 63 -7.88 5.62 12.63
N LEU A 64 -6.96 4.68 12.39
CA LEU A 64 -7.10 3.29 12.83
C LEU A 64 -7.29 3.17 14.35
N PHE A 65 -6.64 4.01 15.16
CA PHE A 65 -6.85 4.01 16.62
C PHE A 65 -8.24 4.50 17.04
N CYS A 66 -8.93 5.26 16.18
CA CYS A 66 -10.29 5.74 16.39
C CYS A 66 -11.35 4.67 16.04
N PHE A 67 -10.94 3.48 15.59
CA PHE A 67 -11.84 2.33 15.45
C PHE A 67 -12.16 1.67 16.80
N ASP A 68 -11.40 1.94 17.86
CA ASP A 68 -11.73 1.51 19.22
C ASP A 68 -13.02 2.19 19.71
N GLU A 69 -14.03 1.40 20.09
CA GLU A 69 -15.36 1.92 20.41
C GLU A 69 -15.39 2.80 21.66
N GLU A 70 -14.62 2.46 22.69
CA GLU A 70 -14.54 3.25 23.93
C GLU A 70 -13.88 4.59 23.64
N TYR A 71 -12.79 4.56 22.87
CA TYR A 71 -12.10 5.77 22.48
C TYR A 71 -12.94 6.64 21.56
N GLN A 72 -13.67 6.02 20.63
CA GLN A 72 -14.63 6.72 19.76
C GLN A 72 -15.72 7.41 20.57
N GLN A 73 -16.26 6.78 21.63
CA GLN A 73 -17.23 7.41 22.52
C GLN A 73 -16.63 8.61 23.28
N TYR A 74 -15.41 8.47 23.77
CA TYR A 74 -14.67 9.57 24.40
C TYR A 74 -14.47 10.75 23.44
N LEU A 75 -14.04 10.49 22.20
CA LEU A 75 -13.86 11.51 21.17
C LEU A 75 -15.19 12.19 20.79
N LEU A 76 -16.27 11.41 20.66
CA LEU A 76 -17.61 11.95 20.41
C LEU A 76 -18.06 12.90 21.53
N LYS A 77 -17.94 12.48 22.79
CA LYS A 77 -18.27 13.33 23.96
C LYS A 77 -17.42 14.59 24.04
N THR A 78 -16.12 14.47 23.71
CA THR A 78 -15.20 15.61 23.65
C THR A 78 -15.60 16.60 22.54
N SER A 79 -15.96 16.11 21.36
CA SER A 79 -16.44 16.97 20.27
C SER A 79 -17.78 17.61 20.60
N LEU A 80 -18.71 16.88 21.24
CA LEU A 80 -20.02 17.38 21.64
C LEU A 80 -19.90 18.50 22.68
N LEU A 81 -18.96 18.41 23.61
CA LEU A 81 -18.68 19.49 24.55
C LEU A 81 -18.31 20.79 23.81
N THR A 82 -17.57 20.70 22.70
CA THR A 82 -17.25 21.88 21.88
C THR A 82 -18.49 22.40 21.15
N VAL A 83 -19.32 21.52 20.62
CA VAL A 83 -20.60 21.88 19.96
C VAL A 83 -21.57 22.57 20.92
N LEU A 84 -21.63 22.14 22.18
CA LEU A 84 -22.45 22.80 23.20
C LEU A 84 -21.93 24.21 23.51
N LYS A 85 -20.61 24.42 23.52
CA LYS A 85 -20.02 25.77 23.64
C LYS A 85 -20.29 26.65 22.41
N MET A 86 -20.28 26.07 21.21
CA MET A 86 -20.69 26.76 19.98
C MET A 86 -22.15 27.22 20.07
N ARG A 87 -23.05 26.39 20.64
CA ARG A 87 -24.45 26.76 20.88
C ARG A 87 -24.57 27.97 21.81
N GLU A 88 -23.83 28.00 22.92
CA GLU A 88 -23.84 29.15 23.83
C GLU A 88 -23.30 30.42 23.19
N ALA A 89 -22.37 30.27 22.23
CA ALA A 89 -21.83 31.37 21.44
C ALA A 89 -22.68 31.74 20.21
N GLU A 90 -23.84 31.10 20.01
CA GLU A 90 -24.72 31.26 18.83
C GLU A 90 -24.03 30.98 17.48
N ASP A 91 -22.99 30.13 17.46
CA ASP A 91 -22.29 29.68 16.26
C ASP A 91 -23.09 28.58 15.55
N LEU A 92 -24.15 28.99 14.85
CA LEU A 92 -25.02 28.08 14.11
C LEU A 92 -24.31 27.40 12.94
N GLU A 93 -23.33 28.06 12.31
CA GLU A 93 -22.60 27.50 11.17
C GLU A 93 -21.75 26.31 11.61
N GLY A 94 -21.01 26.43 12.72
CA GLY A 94 -20.23 25.34 13.29
C GLY A 94 -21.08 24.13 13.71
N ILE A 95 -22.28 24.38 14.26
CA ILE A 95 -23.23 23.31 14.63
C ILE A 95 -23.75 22.59 13.39
N VAL A 96 -24.08 23.34 12.33
CA VAL A 96 -24.55 22.76 11.07
C VAL A 96 -23.45 21.92 10.41
N ASP A 97 -22.21 22.40 10.39
CA ASP A 97 -21.06 21.63 9.90
C ASP A 97 -20.85 20.31 10.68
N PHE A 98 -20.96 20.36 12.02
CA PHE A 98 -20.88 19.16 12.86
C PHE A 98 -21.91 18.10 12.48
N ILE A 99 -23.18 18.50 12.32
CA ILE A 99 -24.28 17.59 11.98
C ILE A 99 -24.03 16.94 10.62
N HIS A 100 -23.63 17.73 9.61
CA HIS A 100 -23.32 17.21 8.28
C HIS A 100 -22.17 16.21 8.29
N LYS A 101 -21.19 16.42 9.17
CA LYS A 101 -20.01 15.54 9.31
C LYS A 101 -20.21 14.35 10.21
N MET A 102 -21.36 14.14 10.86
CA MET A 102 -21.55 13.02 11.81
C MET A 102 -22.83 12.17 11.59
N PRO A 103 -23.30 11.90 10.36
CA PRO A 103 -24.57 11.22 10.13
C PRO A 103 -24.66 9.82 10.77
N ARG A 104 -23.59 9.01 10.72
CA ARG A 104 -23.62 7.65 11.29
C ARG A 104 -23.50 7.64 12.83
N PHE A 105 -23.11 8.76 13.43
CA PHE A 105 -23.09 8.92 14.87
C PHE A 105 -24.32 9.63 15.43
N ALA A 106 -25.24 10.09 14.58
CA ALA A 106 -26.44 10.82 15.00
C ALA A 106 -27.18 10.12 16.15
N GLY A 107 -27.41 8.80 16.06
CA GLY A 107 -28.08 8.05 17.12
C GLY A 107 -27.30 8.00 18.44
N LYS A 108 -25.97 7.95 18.41
CA LYS A 108 -25.12 8.02 19.61
C LYS A 108 -25.12 9.43 20.20
N ILE A 109 -25.04 10.45 19.34
CA ILE A 109 -25.06 11.86 19.73
C ILE A 109 -26.40 12.21 20.41
N VAL A 110 -27.53 11.80 19.82
CA VAL A 110 -28.86 12.02 20.40
C VAL A 110 -28.97 11.37 21.78
N LYS A 111 -28.50 10.13 21.95
CA LYS A 111 -28.50 9.46 23.26
C LYS A 111 -27.69 10.24 24.30
N ILE A 112 -26.48 10.70 23.94
CA ILE A 112 -25.66 11.52 24.86
C ILE A 112 -26.38 12.83 25.19
N LEU A 113 -27.00 13.49 24.21
CA LEU A 113 -27.76 14.72 24.45
C LEU A 113 -28.97 14.50 25.35
N ASP A 114 -29.70 13.40 25.17
CA ASP A 114 -30.85 13.04 26.00
C ASP A 114 -30.42 12.75 27.45
N GLU A 115 -29.28 12.07 27.66
CA GLU A 115 -28.69 11.84 28.97
C GLU A 115 -28.31 13.15 29.69
N LEU A 116 -27.85 14.16 28.93
CA LEU A 116 -27.43 15.45 29.46
C LEU A 116 -28.58 16.46 29.61
N LYS A 117 -29.77 16.16 29.08
CA LYS A 117 -30.88 17.12 29.01
C LYS A 117 -31.61 17.22 30.34
N HIS A 118 -31.62 18.42 30.93
CA HIS A 118 -32.42 18.74 32.11
C HIS A 118 -33.28 19.98 31.82
N GLY A 119 -34.56 19.74 31.48
CA GLY A 119 -35.47 20.77 30.97
C GLY A 119 -35.05 21.25 29.58
N GLU A 120 -34.80 22.56 29.44
CA GLU A 120 -34.33 23.19 28.19
C GLU A 120 -32.79 23.33 28.09
N ARG A 121 -32.07 22.91 29.14
CA ARG A 121 -30.62 23.05 29.27
C ARG A 121 -29.92 21.69 29.17
N TYR A 122 -28.64 21.73 28.80
CA TYR A 122 -27.75 20.57 28.85
C TYR A 122 -26.75 20.74 29.99
N GLU A 123 -26.51 19.68 30.75
CA GLU A 123 -25.55 19.65 31.86
C GLU A 123 -24.11 19.60 31.35
N MET A 124 -23.59 20.73 30.86
CA MET A 124 -22.23 20.79 30.33
C MET A 124 -21.17 20.48 31.39
N GLU A 125 -21.39 20.89 32.64
CA GLU A 125 -20.45 20.67 33.75
C GLU A 125 -20.20 19.17 34.01
N ALA A 126 -21.27 18.36 33.95
CA ALA A 126 -21.16 16.90 34.08
C ALA A 126 -20.38 16.28 32.91
N LEU A 127 -20.60 16.76 31.68
CA LEU A 127 -19.86 16.32 30.50
C LEU A 127 -18.38 16.73 30.57
N GLU A 128 -18.09 17.96 31.01
CA GLU A 128 -16.71 18.43 31.21
C GLU A 128 -15.98 17.58 32.24
N GLN A 129 -16.64 17.26 33.35
CA GLN A 129 -16.08 16.42 34.40
C GLN A 129 -15.79 15.00 33.88
N TYR A 130 -16.74 14.40 33.16
CA TYR A 130 -16.55 13.10 32.52
C TYR A 130 -15.36 13.11 31.55
N VAL A 131 -15.28 14.11 30.67
CA VAL A 131 -14.17 14.23 29.70
C VAL A 131 -12.83 14.34 30.44
N LYS A 132 -12.75 15.13 31.52
CA LYS A 132 -11.52 15.25 32.33
C LYS A 132 -11.13 13.94 33.02
N GLU A 133 -12.10 13.20 33.56
CA GLU A 133 -11.85 11.92 34.23
C GLU A 133 -11.35 10.87 33.24
N VAL A 134 -12.01 10.76 32.09
CA VAL A 134 -11.70 9.77 31.06
C VAL A 134 -10.46 10.14 30.25
N ASP A 135 -10.11 11.43 30.14
CA ASP A 135 -8.87 11.88 29.50
C ASP A 135 -7.63 11.21 30.12
N SER A 136 -7.66 10.95 31.43
CA SER A 136 -6.57 10.25 32.11
C SER A 136 -6.34 8.82 31.58
N LEU A 137 -7.41 8.12 31.18
CA LEU A 137 -7.37 6.77 30.64
C LEU A 137 -6.80 6.75 29.20
N PHE A 138 -7.03 7.82 28.45
CA PHE A 138 -6.59 7.93 27.05
C PHE A 138 -5.39 8.85 26.86
N ARG A 139 -4.77 9.38 27.92
CA ARG A 139 -3.70 10.36 27.86
C ARG A 139 -2.56 9.97 26.92
N GLU A 140 -2.08 8.73 27.00
CA GLU A 140 -1.00 8.24 26.13
C GLU A 140 -1.44 8.22 24.66
N ARG A 141 -2.67 7.74 24.40
CA ARG A 141 -3.27 7.70 23.06
C ARG A 141 -3.50 9.10 22.49
N ASN A 142 -3.96 10.03 23.32
CA ASN A 142 -4.16 11.43 22.97
C ASN A 142 -2.83 12.11 22.62
N HIS A 143 -1.80 11.91 23.44
CA HIS A 143 -0.47 12.43 23.15
C HIS A 143 0.09 11.87 21.84
N PHE A 144 -0.12 10.58 21.58
CA PHE A 144 0.31 9.94 20.35
C PHE A 144 -0.41 10.49 19.10
N ILE A 145 -1.75 10.60 19.14
CA ILE A 145 -2.57 10.97 17.98
C ILE A 145 -2.59 12.48 17.73
N PHE A 146 -2.71 13.27 18.79
CA PHE A 146 -2.97 14.72 18.71
C PHE A 146 -1.77 15.57 19.17
N ASN A 147 -0.67 14.96 19.59
CA ASN A 147 0.45 15.64 20.25
C ASN A 147 0.02 16.44 21.50
N GLY A 148 -0.96 15.91 22.24
CA GLY A 148 -1.52 16.56 23.43
C GLY A 148 -3.02 16.31 23.56
N THR A 149 -3.75 17.32 24.02
CA THR A 149 -5.21 17.23 24.15
C THR A 149 -5.88 17.16 22.78
N PRO A 150 -6.88 16.28 22.58
CA PRO A 150 -7.66 16.23 21.34
C PRO A 150 -8.32 17.58 21.05
N TYR A 151 -8.15 18.08 19.84
CA TYR A 151 -8.77 19.33 19.40
C TYR A 151 -9.83 19.06 18.33
N TYR A 152 -10.92 19.82 18.41
CA TYR A 152 -12.18 19.59 17.69
C TYR A 152 -11.99 19.22 16.21
N GLN A 153 -11.27 20.05 15.44
CA GLN A 153 -11.10 19.83 14.00
C GLN A 153 -10.49 18.46 13.65
N ARG A 154 -9.49 17.98 14.41
CA ARG A 154 -8.91 16.64 14.17
C ARG A 154 -9.80 15.52 14.66
N ILE A 155 -10.53 15.71 15.76
CA ILE A 155 -11.51 14.73 16.21
C ILE A 155 -12.54 14.50 15.10
N ILE A 156 -13.10 15.58 14.58
CA ILE A 156 -14.09 15.53 13.50
C ILE A 156 -13.49 14.86 12.27
N TYR A 157 -12.27 15.22 11.87
CA TYR A 157 -11.57 14.59 10.76
C TYR A 157 -11.47 13.07 10.92
N TYR A 158 -10.97 12.57 12.05
CA TYR A 158 -10.80 11.13 12.26
C TYR A 158 -12.13 10.39 12.37
N LEU A 159 -13.09 10.94 13.12
CA LEU A 159 -14.41 10.33 13.26
C LEU A 159 -15.15 10.27 11.93
N ASP A 160 -15.04 11.30 11.10
CA ASP A 160 -15.65 11.31 9.77
C ASP A 160 -15.09 10.17 8.90
N HIS A 161 -13.77 9.97 8.89
CA HIS A 161 -13.16 8.86 8.15
C HIS A 161 -13.57 7.48 8.71
N VAL A 162 -13.63 7.33 10.04
CA VAL A 162 -14.12 6.09 10.67
C VAL A 162 -15.55 5.79 10.25
N GLN A 163 -16.43 6.79 10.20
CA GLN A 163 -17.82 6.58 9.85
C GLN A 163 -17.99 6.20 8.37
N GLN A 164 -17.18 6.79 7.49
CA GLN A 164 -17.21 6.50 6.06
C GLN A 164 -16.65 5.12 5.71
N TYR A 165 -16.00 4.44 6.66
CA TYR A 165 -15.54 3.07 6.45
C TYR A 165 -16.73 2.14 6.18
N GLU A 166 -16.62 1.38 5.10
CA GLU A 166 -17.58 0.34 4.72
C GLU A 166 -16.81 -0.95 4.54
N GLN A 167 -17.28 -1.99 5.22
CA GLN A 167 -16.67 -3.31 5.12
C GLN A 167 -17.26 -4.04 3.92
N GLU A 168 -16.44 -4.27 2.90
CA GLU A 168 -16.78 -5.15 1.79
C GLU A 168 -16.38 -6.60 2.10
N VAL A 169 -16.82 -7.52 1.23
CA VAL A 169 -16.47 -8.94 1.31
C VAL A 169 -14.96 -9.09 1.16
N VAL A 170 -14.35 -9.82 2.09
CA VAL A 170 -12.91 -10.11 2.11
C VAL A 170 -12.67 -11.49 1.52
N GLU A 171 -11.98 -11.53 0.39
CA GLU A 171 -11.38 -12.76 -0.14
C GLU A 171 -9.98 -12.95 0.46
N GLN A 172 -9.71 -14.14 1.00
CA GLN A 172 -8.37 -14.48 1.49
C GLN A 172 -7.46 -14.76 0.29
N ASP A 173 -6.25 -14.20 0.30
CA ASP A 173 -5.27 -14.48 -0.75
C ASP A 173 -4.85 -15.96 -0.72
N GLU A 174 -4.17 -16.44 -1.75
CA GLU A 174 -3.47 -17.73 -1.71
C GLU A 174 -2.06 -17.58 -1.13
N PRO A 175 -1.47 -18.61 -0.51
CA PRO A 175 -0.10 -18.51 -0.02
C PRO A 175 0.85 -18.39 -1.20
N LEU A 176 1.84 -17.51 -1.09
CA LEU A 176 2.90 -17.39 -2.08
C LEU A 176 3.57 -18.75 -2.27
N GLY A 177 3.80 -19.10 -3.53
CA GLY A 177 4.59 -20.28 -3.85
C GLY A 177 6.09 -20.05 -3.65
N THR A 178 6.87 -21.04 -4.05
CA THR A 178 8.33 -21.00 -3.92
C THR A 178 9.02 -20.49 -5.19
N LYS A 179 8.34 -20.61 -6.32
CA LYS A 179 8.82 -20.15 -7.63
C LYS A 179 8.30 -18.75 -7.95
N ILE A 180 9.03 -18.00 -8.77
CA ILE A 180 8.65 -16.65 -9.22
C ILE A 180 7.24 -16.65 -9.83
N ASP A 181 6.96 -17.57 -10.77
CA ASP A 181 5.64 -17.64 -11.39
C ASP A 181 4.53 -17.84 -10.34
N GLU A 182 4.71 -18.74 -9.38
CA GLU A 182 3.72 -18.98 -8.33
C GLU A 182 3.56 -17.76 -7.42
N GLN A 183 4.65 -17.08 -7.08
CA GLN A 183 4.63 -15.86 -6.29
C GLN A 183 3.82 -14.75 -6.99
N TRP A 184 4.05 -14.54 -8.29
CA TRP A 184 3.33 -13.51 -9.04
C TRP A 184 1.90 -13.89 -9.43
N ILE A 185 1.57 -15.17 -9.56
CA ILE A 185 0.19 -15.61 -9.80
C ILE A 185 -0.67 -15.46 -8.54
N LYS A 186 -0.11 -15.83 -7.38
CA LYS A 186 -0.85 -15.85 -6.11
C LYS A 186 -0.75 -14.54 -5.34
N GLY A 187 0.38 -13.84 -5.46
CA GLY A 187 0.67 -12.57 -4.82
C GLY A 187 -0.04 -11.41 -5.51
N ARG A 188 -1.36 -11.30 -5.28
CA ARG A 188 -2.16 -10.22 -5.87
C ARG A 188 -1.83 -8.85 -5.29
N LYS A 189 -1.33 -8.78 -4.06
CA LYS A 189 -0.98 -7.53 -3.38
C LYS A 189 0.52 -7.29 -3.48
N ILE A 190 0.93 -6.09 -3.90
CA ILE A 190 2.34 -5.74 -4.13
C ILE A 190 2.67 -4.44 -3.41
N ALA A 191 3.73 -4.47 -2.60
CA ALA A 191 4.22 -3.30 -1.89
C ALA A 191 4.81 -2.29 -2.89
N ALA A 192 4.22 -1.10 -2.98
CA ALA A 192 4.55 -0.08 -3.97
C ALA A 192 5.80 0.73 -3.63
N ASN A 193 6.20 0.80 -2.35
CA ASN A 193 7.37 1.57 -1.94
C ASN A 193 8.68 0.86 -2.37
N LEU A 194 9.43 1.50 -3.26
CA LEU A 194 10.67 1.00 -3.85
C LEU A 194 11.87 0.97 -2.88
N GLN A 195 11.78 1.71 -1.78
CA GLN A 195 12.88 1.89 -0.83
C GLN A 195 12.73 1.02 0.42
N LEU A 196 11.79 0.06 0.39
CA LEU A 196 11.52 -0.76 1.56
C LEU A 196 12.73 -1.64 1.92
N PRO A 197 13.17 -1.60 3.19
CA PRO A 197 14.17 -2.53 3.68
C PRO A 197 13.71 -3.98 3.53
N VAL A 198 14.67 -4.85 3.28
CA VAL A 198 14.44 -6.28 3.08
C VAL A 198 13.91 -6.94 4.37
N LEU A 199 12.83 -7.69 4.26
CA LEU A 199 12.30 -8.48 5.36
C LEU A 199 13.21 -9.67 5.67
N LYS A 200 13.37 -9.95 6.97
CA LYS A 200 14.04 -11.17 7.46
C LYS A 200 13.18 -12.41 7.25
N ASP A 201 11.87 -12.27 7.42
CA ASP A 201 10.91 -13.36 7.31
C ASP A 201 10.27 -13.34 5.93
N GLN A 202 10.11 -14.52 5.33
CA GLN A 202 9.48 -14.66 4.02
C GLN A 202 8.01 -14.20 4.06
N PRO A 203 7.56 -13.36 3.12
CA PRO A 203 6.17 -13.00 2.99
C PRO A 203 5.27 -14.21 2.71
N LEU A 204 4.07 -14.25 3.31
CA LEU A 204 3.16 -15.38 3.15
C LEU A 204 2.16 -15.16 2.02
N ALA A 205 1.67 -13.93 1.83
CA ALA A 205 0.56 -13.65 0.91
C ALA A 205 0.78 -12.43 0.01
N VAL A 206 1.81 -11.63 0.30
CA VAL A 206 2.02 -10.32 -0.30
C VAL A 206 3.42 -10.24 -0.93
N LEU A 207 3.53 -9.66 -2.13
CA LEU A 207 4.81 -9.39 -2.74
C LEU A 207 5.46 -8.17 -2.08
N ALA A 208 6.39 -8.44 -1.16
CA ALA A 208 7.20 -7.45 -0.48
C ALA A 208 8.68 -7.85 -0.50
N PRO A 209 9.62 -6.91 -0.28
CA PRO A 209 11.04 -7.21 -0.35
C PRO A 209 11.46 -8.23 0.71
N HIS A 210 12.11 -9.30 0.28
CA HIS A 210 12.64 -10.35 1.16
C HIS A 210 13.84 -11.00 0.51
N GLU A 211 14.75 -11.54 1.31
CA GLU A 211 15.84 -12.32 0.75
C GLU A 211 15.30 -13.67 0.27
N PRO A 212 15.42 -14.00 -1.02
CA PRO A 212 14.95 -15.28 -1.51
C PRO A 212 15.86 -16.40 -1.01
N ASN A 213 15.24 -17.54 -0.70
CA ASN A 213 15.98 -18.77 -0.37
C ASN A 213 16.42 -19.48 -1.65
N ILE A 214 17.35 -18.86 -2.40
CA ILE A 214 17.88 -19.37 -3.66
C ILE A 214 19.41 -19.46 -3.55
N VAL A 215 19.96 -20.59 -3.99
CA VAL A 215 21.40 -20.78 -4.10
C VAL A 215 21.87 -20.27 -5.46
N LEU A 216 22.62 -19.17 -5.47
CA LEU A 216 23.19 -18.55 -6.66
C LEU A 216 24.72 -18.68 -6.64
N LYS A 217 25.34 -18.97 -7.80
CA LYS A 217 26.81 -19.02 -7.89
C LYS A 217 27.43 -17.63 -7.70
N ASN A 218 26.82 -16.60 -8.28
CA ASN A 218 27.18 -15.22 -8.04
C ASN A 218 26.16 -14.55 -7.09
N PRO A 219 26.54 -14.23 -5.84
CA PRO A 219 25.63 -13.63 -4.85
C PRO A 219 25.07 -12.27 -5.26
N LEU A 220 25.73 -11.53 -6.16
CA LEU A 220 25.25 -10.21 -6.59
C LEU A 220 23.85 -10.29 -7.19
N PHE A 221 23.54 -11.36 -7.93
CA PHE A 221 22.24 -11.54 -8.55
C PHE A 221 21.08 -11.68 -7.56
N LYS A 222 21.36 -11.98 -6.29
CA LYS A 222 20.34 -12.00 -5.23
C LYS A 222 19.59 -10.67 -5.16
N HIS A 223 20.26 -9.54 -5.48
CA HIS A 223 19.65 -8.22 -5.51
C HIS A 223 18.51 -8.06 -6.52
N ILE A 224 18.52 -8.82 -7.63
CA ILE A 224 17.43 -8.82 -8.61
C ILE A 224 16.16 -9.41 -7.99
N PHE A 225 16.30 -10.52 -7.28
CA PHE A 225 15.19 -11.25 -6.68
C PHE A 225 14.71 -10.69 -5.34
N THR A 226 15.47 -9.78 -4.72
CA THR A 226 15.21 -9.29 -3.36
C THR A 226 14.01 -8.34 -3.31
N HIS A 227 13.82 -7.53 -4.36
CA HIS A 227 12.68 -6.61 -4.46
C HIS A 227 11.79 -7.06 -5.62
N PRO A 228 10.45 -7.15 -5.45
CA PRO A 228 9.55 -7.54 -6.54
C PRO A 228 9.73 -6.67 -7.80
N TRP A 229 9.86 -5.35 -7.63
CA TRP A 229 10.07 -4.44 -8.76
C TRP A 229 11.42 -4.58 -9.45
N ASN A 230 12.51 -4.86 -8.73
CA ASN A 230 13.81 -5.17 -9.36
C ASN A 230 13.67 -6.37 -10.30
N LEU A 231 13.00 -7.42 -9.83
CA LEU A 231 12.74 -8.62 -10.60
C LEU A 231 11.87 -8.32 -11.82
N LEU A 232 10.77 -7.59 -11.64
CA LEU A 232 9.85 -7.26 -12.73
C LEU A 232 10.54 -6.44 -13.83
N ILE A 233 11.22 -5.36 -13.47
CA ILE A 233 11.93 -4.50 -14.41
C ILE A 233 13.04 -5.26 -15.12
N PHE A 234 13.82 -6.08 -14.39
CA PHE A 234 14.84 -6.91 -15.02
C PHE A 234 14.23 -7.92 -16.02
N LEU A 235 13.08 -8.52 -15.70
CA LEU A 235 12.36 -9.41 -16.60
C LEU A 235 11.81 -8.69 -17.84
N CYS A 236 11.37 -7.43 -17.72
CA CYS A 236 11.02 -6.60 -18.88
C CYS A 236 12.21 -6.45 -19.84
N CYS A 237 13.42 -6.18 -19.32
CA CYS A 237 14.63 -6.15 -20.13
C CYS A 237 14.94 -7.52 -20.75
N VAL A 238 14.77 -8.62 -20.00
CA VAL A 238 14.99 -9.98 -20.53
C VAL A 238 14.03 -10.29 -21.68
N VAL A 239 12.74 -9.95 -21.55
CA VAL A 239 11.75 -10.15 -22.62
C VAL A 239 12.13 -9.33 -23.86
N ARG A 240 12.57 -8.09 -23.66
CA ARG A 240 13.05 -7.22 -24.74
C ARG A 240 14.23 -7.83 -25.52
N GLU A 241 15.24 -8.36 -24.83
CA GLU A 241 16.38 -9.03 -25.51
C GLU A 241 15.93 -10.29 -26.26
N GLN A 242 14.98 -11.04 -25.70
CA GLN A 242 14.46 -12.26 -26.32
C GLN A 242 13.67 -12.00 -27.59
N THR A 243 12.86 -10.94 -27.61
CA THR A 243 12.12 -10.56 -28.81
C THR A 243 13.07 -10.05 -29.89
N GLU A 244 14.07 -9.24 -29.53
CA GLU A 244 15.07 -8.76 -30.49
C GLU A 244 15.88 -9.91 -31.10
N ALA A 245 16.29 -10.90 -30.29
CA ALA A 245 16.99 -12.10 -30.77
C ALA A 245 16.15 -12.95 -31.74
N GLN A 246 14.81 -12.87 -31.66
CA GLN A 246 13.88 -13.48 -32.62
C GLN A 246 13.68 -12.63 -33.88
N GLY A 247 14.38 -11.51 -34.01
CA GLY A 247 14.26 -10.56 -35.11
C GLY A 247 13.10 -9.58 -34.95
N MET A 248 12.53 -9.44 -33.75
CA MET A 248 11.40 -8.54 -33.47
C MET A 248 11.78 -7.47 -32.44
N THR A 249 11.86 -6.21 -32.84
CA THR A 249 12.12 -5.10 -31.91
C THR A 249 10.81 -4.55 -31.36
N THR A 250 10.15 -5.25 -30.43
CA THR A 250 8.77 -4.92 -30.01
C THR A 250 8.68 -3.78 -28.98
N ILE A 251 9.67 -3.67 -28.11
CA ILE A 251 9.73 -2.67 -27.03
C ILE A 251 11.16 -2.18 -26.83
N ARG A 252 11.32 -0.91 -26.48
CA ARG A 252 12.60 -0.28 -26.16
C ARG A 252 12.44 0.57 -24.89
N PHE A 253 13.44 0.55 -24.01
CA PHE A 253 13.46 1.30 -22.75
C PHE A 253 14.50 2.42 -22.86
N HIS A 254 14.05 3.62 -23.21
CA HIS A 254 14.90 4.75 -23.58
C HIS A 254 15.18 5.63 -22.36
N ALA A 255 16.44 5.95 -22.11
CA ALA A 255 16.86 6.86 -21.04
C ALA A 255 16.72 8.32 -21.50
N VAL A 256 15.79 9.07 -20.90
CA VAL A 256 15.51 10.48 -21.26
C VAL A 256 15.50 11.33 -20.00
N ASN A 257 16.45 12.25 -19.82
CA ASN A 257 16.45 13.24 -18.72
C ASN A 257 16.15 12.66 -17.31
N ASN A 258 16.79 11.54 -16.95
CA ASN A 258 16.56 10.76 -15.72
C ASN A 258 15.21 10.03 -15.63
N GLU A 259 14.42 10.00 -16.70
CA GLU A 259 13.24 9.14 -16.85
C GLU A 259 13.55 7.96 -17.78
N VAL A 260 12.63 6.99 -17.80
CA VAL A 260 12.66 5.88 -18.76
C VAL A 260 11.39 5.89 -19.57
N ASP A 261 11.53 6.22 -20.84
CA ASP A 261 10.46 6.16 -21.83
C ASP A 261 10.31 4.73 -22.38
N VAL A 262 9.06 4.34 -22.60
CA VAL A 262 8.71 3.09 -23.26
C VAL A 262 8.33 3.39 -24.70
N ILE A 263 9.15 2.90 -25.62
CA ILE A 263 8.91 3.00 -27.06
C ILE A 263 8.47 1.63 -27.54
N LEU A 264 7.39 1.60 -28.32
CA LEU A 264 6.86 0.40 -28.93
C LEU A 264 7.01 0.47 -30.44
N MET A 265 7.17 -0.69 -31.06
CA MET A 265 7.18 -0.82 -32.52
C MET A 265 5.92 -1.55 -32.96
N SER A 266 5.07 -0.86 -33.72
CA SER A 266 3.82 -1.42 -34.24
C SER A 266 4.07 -2.62 -35.15
N ALA A 267 3.02 -3.40 -35.44
CA ALA A 267 3.10 -4.52 -36.39
C ALA A 267 3.51 -4.10 -37.82
N LYS A 268 3.50 -2.78 -38.13
CA LYS A 268 3.94 -2.19 -39.40
C LYS A 268 5.36 -1.61 -39.32
N ASN A 269 6.13 -1.93 -38.28
CA ASN A 269 7.45 -1.38 -37.98
C ASN A 269 7.46 0.16 -37.83
N GLN A 270 6.38 0.73 -37.29
CA GLN A 270 6.36 2.15 -36.93
C GLN A 270 6.61 2.31 -35.44
N GLU A 271 7.60 3.13 -35.08
CA GLU A 271 7.91 3.43 -33.70
C GLU A 271 6.96 4.51 -33.16
N TYR A 272 6.44 4.29 -31.97
CA TYR A 272 5.69 5.30 -31.23
C TYR A 272 6.04 5.25 -29.74
N ARG A 273 6.02 6.42 -29.11
CA ARG A 273 6.17 6.55 -27.65
C ARG A 273 4.85 6.13 -27.00
N TYR A 274 4.89 5.08 -26.19
CA TYR A 274 3.74 4.66 -25.40
C TYR A 274 3.54 5.58 -24.18
N GLY A 275 4.63 5.89 -23.48
CA GLY A 275 4.61 6.69 -22.25
C GLY A 275 5.87 6.46 -21.43
N THR A 276 5.79 6.70 -20.12
CA THR A 276 6.88 6.39 -19.19
C THR A 276 6.81 4.94 -18.70
N ILE A 277 7.87 4.47 -18.06
CA ILE A 277 7.86 3.17 -17.38
C ILE A 277 6.78 3.09 -16.28
N ASN A 278 6.46 4.21 -15.63
CA ASN A 278 5.41 4.26 -14.62
C ASN A 278 4.06 3.91 -15.24
N ASP A 279 3.74 4.51 -16.40
CA ASP A 279 2.49 4.24 -17.13
C ASP A 279 2.40 2.76 -17.54
N PHE A 280 3.49 2.23 -18.10
CA PHE A 280 3.57 0.85 -18.59
C PHE A 280 3.31 -0.17 -17.49
N ILE A 281 3.95 0.01 -16.33
CA ILE A 281 3.82 -0.91 -15.20
C ILE A 281 2.48 -0.74 -14.47
N LEU A 282 1.96 0.48 -14.35
CA LEU A 282 0.63 0.72 -13.77
C LEU A 282 -0.47 0.06 -14.60
N GLU A 283 -0.44 0.20 -15.94
CA GLU A 283 -1.42 -0.46 -16.80
C GLU A 283 -1.24 -1.98 -16.79
N PHE A 284 0.01 -2.49 -16.81
CA PHE A 284 0.28 -3.93 -16.62
C PHE A 284 -0.31 -4.47 -15.32
N CYS A 285 -0.15 -3.75 -14.20
CA CYS A 285 -0.70 -4.15 -12.91
C CYS A 285 -2.22 -4.17 -12.93
N LYS A 286 -2.85 -3.16 -13.53
CA LYS A 286 -4.31 -3.08 -13.68
C LYS A 286 -4.86 -4.24 -14.51
N MET A 287 -4.26 -4.53 -15.67
CA MET A 287 -4.68 -5.63 -16.55
C MET A 287 -4.55 -7.01 -15.89
N ASN A 288 -3.57 -7.17 -15.01
CA ASN A 288 -3.34 -8.41 -14.28
C ASN A 288 -4.04 -8.47 -12.91
N ASN A 289 -4.88 -7.49 -12.56
CA ASN A 289 -5.55 -7.38 -11.26
C ASN A 289 -4.61 -7.39 -10.04
N TYR A 290 -3.41 -6.81 -10.19
CA TYR A 290 -2.52 -6.57 -9.06
C TYR A 290 -2.96 -5.33 -8.28
N GLN A 291 -3.02 -5.48 -6.95
CA GLN A 291 -3.38 -4.42 -6.02
C GLN A 291 -2.11 -3.83 -5.40
N LEU A 292 -1.83 -2.58 -5.75
CA LEU A 292 -0.71 -1.83 -5.19
C LEU A 292 -1.11 -1.20 -3.85
N PHE A 293 -0.20 -1.25 -2.89
CA PHE A 293 -0.40 -0.64 -1.57
C PHE A 293 0.91 -0.06 -1.02
N PRO A 294 0.86 0.90 -0.08
CA PRO A 294 -0.35 1.61 0.37
C PRO A 294 -0.90 2.58 -0.69
N ASN A 295 -0.05 2.99 -1.63
CA ASN A 295 -0.38 3.93 -2.71
C ASN A 295 -0.06 3.31 -4.07
N GLU A 296 -0.31 4.07 -5.14
CA GLU A 296 0.22 3.75 -6.47
C GLU A 296 1.76 3.82 -6.47
N ILE A 297 2.36 3.09 -7.40
CA ILE A 297 3.80 3.08 -7.57
C ILE A 297 4.24 4.26 -8.43
N THR A 298 5.33 4.90 -8.01
CA THR A 298 5.99 5.97 -8.75
C THR A 298 7.50 5.77 -8.72
N HIS A 299 8.20 6.50 -9.58
CA HIS A 299 9.65 6.53 -9.65
C HIS A 299 10.33 5.22 -10.07
N LEU A 300 9.67 4.42 -10.92
CA LEU A 300 10.22 3.15 -11.41
C LEU A 300 11.51 3.30 -12.23
N GLU A 301 11.78 4.49 -12.79
CA GLU A 301 13.07 4.83 -13.41
C GLU A 301 14.25 4.63 -12.46
N THR A 302 14.05 4.80 -11.14
CA THR A 302 15.10 4.58 -10.13
C THR A 302 15.57 3.13 -10.06
N ILE A 303 14.74 2.17 -10.48
CA ILE A 303 15.12 0.75 -10.55
C ILE A 303 16.05 0.52 -11.74
N PHE A 304 15.80 1.16 -12.88
CA PHE A 304 16.71 1.11 -14.01
C PHE A 304 18.09 1.67 -13.64
N HIS A 305 18.13 2.83 -12.99
CA HIS A 305 19.37 3.40 -12.45
C HIS A 305 20.06 2.44 -11.47
N TYR A 306 19.31 1.87 -10.53
CA TYR A 306 19.86 0.91 -9.57
C TYR A 306 20.45 -0.34 -10.25
N LEU A 307 19.75 -0.92 -11.22
CA LEU A 307 20.22 -2.09 -11.95
C LEU A 307 21.43 -1.76 -12.84
N HIS A 308 21.48 -0.57 -13.43
CA HIS A 308 22.61 -0.05 -14.17
C HIS A 308 23.86 0.15 -13.28
N ASP A 309 23.71 0.84 -12.15
CA ASP A 309 24.81 1.10 -11.21
C ASP A 309 25.40 -0.19 -10.62
N ARG A 310 24.59 -1.25 -10.57
CA ARG A 310 25.00 -2.59 -10.13
C ARG A 310 25.60 -3.45 -11.26
N GLY A 311 25.63 -2.95 -12.50
CA GLY A 311 26.17 -3.64 -13.67
C GLY A 311 25.23 -4.69 -14.28
N PHE A 312 23.96 -4.74 -13.86
CA PHE A 312 22.96 -5.65 -14.45
C PHE A 312 22.38 -5.12 -15.76
N LEU A 313 22.46 -3.81 -15.97
CA LEU A 313 22.07 -3.13 -17.21
C LEU A 313 23.22 -2.22 -17.67
N THR A 314 23.24 -1.93 -18.96
CA THR A 314 24.12 -0.93 -19.59
C THR A 314 23.29 -0.02 -20.48
N ILE A 315 23.78 1.20 -20.75
CA ILE A 315 23.16 2.09 -21.74
C ILE A 315 23.89 1.96 -23.07
N VAL A 316 23.17 1.63 -24.13
CA VAL A 316 23.66 1.58 -25.52
C VAL A 316 22.66 2.30 -26.41
N ASP A 317 23.12 3.28 -27.19
CA ASP A 317 22.25 4.12 -28.03
C ASP A 317 21.07 4.74 -27.28
N GLU A 318 21.33 5.24 -26.07
CA GLU A 318 20.35 5.81 -25.14
C GLU A 318 19.34 4.79 -24.57
N GLU A 319 19.59 3.49 -24.70
CA GLU A 319 18.68 2.44 -24.21
C GLU A 319 19.27 1.57 -23.13
N TYR A 320 18.45 1.18 -22.16
CA TYR A 320 18.81 0.15 -21.22
C TYR A 320 18.80 -1.23 -21.89
N ARG A 321 19.97 -1.87 -21.88
CA ARG A 321 20.23 -3.21 -22.45
C ARG A 321 20.83 -4.14 -21.39
N ILE A 322 20.64 -5.44 -21.55
CA ILE A 322 21.37 -6.44 -20.76
C ILE A 322 22.77 -6.61 -21.36
N PRO A 323 23.86 -6.39 -20.60
CA PRO A 323 25.21 -6.58 -21.12
C PRO A 323 25.54 -8.06 -21.32
N SER A 324 26.40 -8.37 -22.29
CA SER A 324 26.72 -9.75 -22.73
C SER A 324 27.15 -10.69 -21.60
N HIS A 325 27.94 -10.21 -20.64
CA HIS A 325 28.37 -11.03 -19.51
C HIS A 325 27.22 -11.47 -18.59
N ILE A 326 26.12 -10.70 -18.54
CA ILE A 326 24.90 -11.06 -17.81
C ILE A 326 24.06 -12.00 -18.66
N GLU A 327 23.99 -11.78 -19.98
CA GLU A 327 23.33 -12.69 -20.93
C GLU A 327 23.91 -14.12 -20.84
N ASP A 328 25.24 -14.25 -20.81
CA ASP A 328 25.91 -15.54 -20.60
C ASP A 328 25.50 -16.19 -19.27
N GLU A 329 25.33 -15.40 -18.20
CA GLU A 329 24.88 -15.89 -16.89
C GLU A 329 23.41 -16.35 -16.88
N LEU A 330 22.57 -15.71 -17.70
CA LEU A 330 21.16 -16.04 -17.87
C LEU A 330 20.95 -17.37 -18.58
N TYR A 331 21.70 -17.63 -19.65
CA TYR A 331 21.43 -18.76 -20.55
C TYR A 331 22.33 -19.98 -20.34
N ASN A 332 23.55 -19.80 -19.80
CA ASN A 332 24.54 -20.88 -19.80
C ASN A 332 24.98 -21.34 -18.40
N THR A 333 24.55 -20.68 -17.32
CA THR A 333 25.13 -20.94 -15.98
C THR A 333 24.13 -20.82 -14.83
N SER A 334 24.20 -19.75 -14.03
CA SER A 334 23.75 -19.74 -12.63
C SER A 334 22.34 -19.19 -12.42
N LEU A 335 21.82 -18.42 -13.38
CA LEU A 335 20.51 -17.78 -13.29
C LEU A 335 19.42 -18.50 -14.07
N TYR A 336 19.78 -19.44 -14.94
CA TYR A 336 18.83 -20.09 -15.82
C TYR A 336 17.65 -20.72 -15.07
N ILE A 337 17.92 -21.56 -14.07
CA ILE A 337 16.85 -22.22 -13.29
C ILE A 337 16.05 -21.20 -12.45
N PRO A 338 16.67 -20.40 -11.57
CA PRO A 338 15.92 -19.53 -10.66
C PRO A 338 15.19 -18.39 -11.37
N LEU A 339 15.75 -17.86 -12.46
CA LEU A 339 15.15 -16.77 -13.22
C LEU A 339 14.41 -17.29 -14.45
N MET A 340 15.10 -17.87 -15.43
CA MET A 340 14.51 -18.18 -16.74
C MET A 340 13.41 -19.24 -16.68
N ALA A 341 13.68 -20.36 -16.01
CA ALA A 341 12.70 -21.44 -15.83
C ALA A 341 11.66 -21.11 -14.75
N GLY A 342 12.05 -20.38 -13.71
CA GLY A 342 11.19 -19.98 -12.60
C GLY A 342 10.17 -18.88 -12.93
N SER A 343 10.43 -18.07 -13.95
CA SER A 343 9.62 -16.89 -14.34
C SER A 343 8.96 -17.02 -15.72
N LYS A 344 8.78 -18.24 -16.24
CA LYS A 344 8.30 -18.48 -17.61
C LYS A 344 6.92 -17.85 -17.84
N GLN A 345 5.97 -18.08 -16.94
CA GLN A 345 4.60 -17.56 -17.08
C GLN A 345 4.53 -16.05 -16.86
N LEU A 346 5.35 -15.49 -15.97
CA LEU A 346 5.46 -14.05 -15.80
C LEU A 346 6.03 -13.36 -17.05
N ARG A 347 7.11 -13.90 -17.63
CA ARG A 347 7.67 -13.39 -18.89
C ARG A 347 6.67 -13.48 -20.04
N GLN A 348 5.94 -14.59 -20.17
CA GLN A 348 4.89 -14.73 -21.18
C GLN A 348 3.78 -13.69 -21.03
N ARG A 349 3.38 -13.34 -19.79
CA ARG A 349 2.41 -12.27 -19.54
C ARG A 349 2.95 -10.89 -19.91
N ILE A 350 4.23 -10.62 -19.66
CA ILE A 350 4.89 -9.37 -20.08
C ILE A 350 4.94 -9.29 -21.61
N GLU A 351 5.31 -10.38 -22.28
CA GLU A 351 5.34 -10.48 -23.75
C GLU A 351 3.96 -10.26 -24.37
N GLN A 352 2.93 -10.96 -23.85
CA GLN A 352 1.53 -10.76 -24.27
C GLN A 352 1.08 -9.31 -24.06
N TRP A 353 1.47 -8.68 -22.95
CA TRP A 353 1.15 -7.29 -22.69
C TRP A 353 1.78 -6.35 -23.72
N ILE A 354 3.05 -6.57 -24.07
CA ILE A 354 3.74 -5.82 -25.13
C ILE A 354 3.05 -6.01 -26.48
N ASP A 355 2.66 -7.24 -26.83
CA ASP A 355 1.93 -7.53 -28.07
C ASP A 355 0.56 -6.85 -28.11
N GLU A 356 -0.20 -6.88 -27.01
CA GLU A 356 -1.49 -6.17 -26.92
C GLU A 356 -1.33 -4.67 -27.09
N LEU A 357 -0.30 -4.07 -26.49
CA LEU A 357 -0.01 -2.66 -26.66
C LEU A 357 0.37 -2.33 -28.09
N ARG A 358 1.16 -3.20 -28.74
CA ARG A 358 1.57 -3.07 -30.14
C ARG A 358 0.37 -3.02 -31.09
N ASP A 359 -0.63 -3.85 -30.85
CA ASP A 359 -1.80 -3.94 -31.73
C ASP A 359 -2.78 -2.76 -31.56
N ARG A 360 -2.63 -1.97 -30.49
CA ARG A 360 -3.42 -0.74 -30.25
C ARG A 360 -2.85 0.51 -30.93
N GLY A 361 -1.56 0.52 -31.28
CA GLY A 361 -0.87 1.63 -31.95
C GLY A 361 -0.76 1.42 -33.45
#